data_AF-E9AHP0-F1
#
_entry.id   AF-E9AHP0-F1
#
_cell.length_a   1.000
_cell.length_b   1.000
_cell.length_c   1.000
_cell.angle_alpha   90.00
_cell.angle_beta   90.00
_cell.angle_gamma   90.00
#
_symmetry.space_group_name_H-M   'P 1'
#
loop_
_entity.id
_entity.type
_entity.pdbx_description
1 polymer ?
#
loop_
_entity_poly.entity_id
_entity_poly.type
_entity_poly.pdbx_seq_one_letter_code
_entity_poly.pdbx_strand_id
1 'polypeptide(L)'
;MHNRWVTKSTKEYMSEADSKVSKGNSLLFGARERRREGMEKRKERFREVAEETDRTFELELERMRDDKDRRWKKGFNFFKRQGKAFTLLYIVAYVAPLAILYVGFASGLLPKDAVFEFLFFFLQTFMDREMFFERVEAWDTYSNFGFAFVVNETLEFLRFPLVMFFFYQARPFLTGVNQRVKASIFRFNAAES
;
A
#
# COMPACT_ATOMS: atom_id res chain seq x y z
N MET A 1 28.29 82.38 -40.57
CA MET A 1 28.05 80.98 -40.97
C MET A 1 29.09 80.56 -42.00
N HIS A 2 30.03 79.69 -41.65
CA HIS A 2 30.86 78.97 -42.62
C HIS A 2 30.97 77.51 -42.15
N ASN A 3 30.16 76.66 -42.75
CA ASN A 3 30.28 75.21 -42.63
C ASN A 3 31.41 74.76 -43.55
N ARG A 4 32.54 74.33 -42.98
CA ARG A 4 33.60 73.65 -43.72
C ARG A 4 33.52 72.17 -43.39
N TRP A 5 33.04 71.40 -44.35
CA TRP A 5 33.04 69.94 -44.35
C TRP A 5 34.47 69.46 -44.12
N VAL A 6 34.79 69.01 -42.91
CA VAL A 6 36.06 68.35 -42.63
C VAL A 6 35.92 66.92 -43.10
N THR A 7 36.51 66.61 -44.25
CA THR A 7 36.65 65.23 -44.72
C THR A 7 37.70 64.54 -43.83
N LYS A 8 37.26 63.56 -43.03
CA LYS A 8 38.17 62.69 -42.27
C LYS A 8 39.17 62.00 -43.21
N SER A 9 40.41 61.84 -42.77
CA SER A 9 41.43 61.14 -43.56
C SER A 9 41.20 59.63 -43.52
N THR A 10 41.61 58.90 -44.57
CA THR A 10 41.45 57.42 -44.64
C THR A 10 42.01 56.69 -43.41
N LYS A 11 43.09 57.21 -42.81
CA LYS A 11 43.67 56.65 -41.57
C LYS A 11 42.72 56.71 -40.37
N GLU A 12 41.94 57.78 -40.24
CA GLU A 12 40.94 57.90 -39.16
C GLU A 12 39.78 56.92 -39.36
N TYR A 13 39.37 56.67 -40.60
CA TYR A 13 38.37 55.64 -40.88
C TYR A 13 38.86 54.24 -40.53
N MET A 14 40.12 53.91 -40.84
CA MET A 14 40.71 52.60 -40.53
C MET A 14 40.87 52.40 -39.01
N SER A 15 41.34 53.42 -38.28
CA SER A 15 41.48 53.31 -36.82
C SER A 15 40.13 53.21 -36.09
N GLU A 16 39.10 53.92 -36.57
CA GLU A 16 37.74 53.74 -36.06
C GLU A 16 37.21 52.33 -36.35
N ALA A 17 37.49 51.75 -37.53
CA ALA A 17 37.07 50.40 -37.87
C ALA A 17 37.73 49.34 -36.98
N ASP A 18 39.06 49.38 -36.82
CA ASP A 18 39.81 48.44 -35.98
C ASP A 18 39.40 48.52 -34.51
N SER A 19 39.20 49.74 -34.00
CA SER A 19 38.73 49.94 -32.61
C SER A 19 37.33 49.38 -32.36
N LYS A 20 36.44 49.44 -33.37
CA LYS A 20 35.09 48.84 -33.29
C LYS A 20 35.15 47.31 -33.33
N VAL A 21 36.02 46.72 -34.17
CA VAL A 21 36.19 45.27 -34.24
C VAL A 21 36.79 44.72 -32.94
N SER A 22 37.82 45.38 -32.39
CA SER A 22 38.43 44.99 -31.10
C SER A 22 37.43 45.06 -29.93
N LYS A 23 36.62 46.12 -29.86
CA LYS A 23 35.53 46.23 -28.86
C LYS A 23 34.44 45.18 -29.07
N GLY A 24 34.09 44.87 -30.31
CA GLY A 24 33.10 43.83 -30.63
C GLY A 24 33.54 42.45 -30.15
N ASN A 25 34.80 42.09 -30.41
CA ASN A 25 35.35 40.80 -29.99
C ASN A 25 35.48 40.68 -28.47
N SER A 26 35.99 41.69 -27.77
CA SER A 26 36.13 41.63 -26.30
C SER A 26 34.78 41.52 -25.58
N LEU A 27 33.73 42.17 -26.09
CA LEU A 27 32.37 42.01 -25.59
C LEU A 27 31.82 40.60 -25.83
N LEU A 28 32.08 40.00 -27.00
CA LEU A 28 31.69 38.63 -27.32
C LEU A 28 32.41 37.60 -26.43
N PHE A 29 33.72 37.73 -26.25
CA PHE A 29 34.50 36.86 -25.35
C PHE A 29 34.03 37.00 -23.91
N GLY A 30 33.89 38.23 -23.40
CA GLY A 30 33.38 38.48 -22.05
C GLY A 30 31.95 37.96 -21.82
N ALA A 31 31.08 38.04 -22.84
CA ALA A 31 29.73 37.46 -22.78
C ALA A 31 29.76 35.93 -22.75
N ARG A 32 30.68 35.29 -23.48
CA ARG A 32 30.84 33.83 -23.51
C ARG A 32 31.40 33.29 -22.19
N GLU A 33 32.42 33.95 -21.63
CA GLU A 33 33.02 33.61 -20.33
C GLU A 33 31.96 33.67 -19.21
N ARG A 34 31.22 34.80 -19.13
CA ARG A 34 30.14 34.99 -18.13
C ARG A 34 29.02 33.96 -18.27
N ARG A 35 28.69 33.56 -19.50
CA ARG A 35 27.71 32.47 -19.74
C ARG A 35 28.24 31.14 -19.25
N ARG A 36 29.52 30.83 -19.44
CA ARG A 36 30.15 29.59 -18.97
C ARG A 36 30.21 29.54 -17.45
N GLU A 37 30.70 30.60 -16.80
CA GLU A 37 30.70 30.72 -15.33
C GLU A 37 29.28 30.63 -14.75
N GLY A 38 28.29 31.25 -15.41
CA GLY A 38 26.89 31.16 -15.00
C GLY A 38 26.30 29.75 -15.13
N MET A 39 26.71 28.99 -16.15
CA MET A 39 26.31 27.59 -16.32
C MET A 39 27.00 26.66 -15.31
N GLU A 40 28.30 26.87 -15.05
CA GLU A 40 29.06 26.10 -14.06
C GLU A 40 28.51 26.32 -12.65
N LYS A 41 28.26 27.57 -12.24
CA LYS A 41 27.61 27.89 -10.95
C LYS A 41 26.21 27.32 -10.83
N ARG A 42 25.43 27.28 -11.92
CA ARG A 42 24.11 26.62 -11.94
C ARG A 42 24.24 25.13 -11.73
N LYS A 43 25.18 24.48 -12.43
CA LYS A 43 25.45 23.04 -12.31
C LYS A 43 25.90 22.67 -10.90
N GLU A 44 26.76 23.48 -10.27
CA GLU A 44 27.17 23.32 -8.88
C GLU A 44 25.99 23.43 -7.93
N ARG A 45 25.15 24.46 -8.04
CA ARG A 45 23.93 24.59 -7.22
C ARG A 45 22.95 23.42 -7.42
N PHE A 46 22.76 22.97 -8.65
CA PHE A 46 21.90 21.81 -8.91
C PHE A 46 22.46 20.54 -8.28
N ARG A 47 23.79 20.38 -8.26
CA ARG A 47 24.44 19.25 -7.61
C ARG A 47 24.32 19.32 -6.09
N GLU A 48 24.54 20.50 -5.48
CA GLU A 48 24.36 20.70 -4.04
C GLU A 48 22.91 20.42 -3.62
N VAL A 49 21.93 20.98 -4.34
CA VAL A 49 20.51 20.74 -4.06
C VAL A 49 20.15 19.27 -4.26
N ALA A 50 20.69 18.60 -5.28
CA ALA A 50 20.48 17.17 -5.47
C ALA A 50 21.08 16.35 -4.31
N GLU A 51 22.32 16.61 -3.90
CA GLU A 51 22.97 15.93 -2.78
C GLU A 51 22.24 16.18 -1.44
N GLU A 52 21.73 17.38 -1.20
CA GLU A 52 20.89 17.68 -0.01
C GLU A 52 19.52 17.00 -0.08
N THR A 53 18.90 16.96 -1.25
CA THR A 53 17.60 16.29 -1.46
C THR A 53 17.73 14.78 -1.28
N ASP A 54 18.78 14.17 -1.83
CA ASP A 54 19.04 12.74 -1.68
C ASP A 54 19.26 12.38 -0.20
N ARG A 55 20.06 13.16 0.55
CA ARG A 55 20.26 12.95 1.99
C ARG A 55 18.98 13.08 2.80
N THR A 56 18.16 14.09 2.53
CA THR A 56 16.89 14.27 3.25
C THR A 56 15.89 13.17 2.92
N PHE A 57 15.87 12.71 1.68
CA PHE A 57 15.03 11.59 1.24
C PHE A 57 15.48 10.26 1.85
N GLU A 58 16.79 9.99 1.92
CA GLU A 58 17.36 8.80 2.57
C GLU A 58 16.98 8.75 4.06
N LEU A 59 17.11 9.87 4.78
CA LEU A 59 16.73 9.97 6.18
C LEU A 59 15.22 9.71 6.39
N GLU A 60 14.37 10.20 5.50
CA GLU A 60 12.92 9.98 5.60
C GLU A 60 12.54 8.55 5.23
N LEU A 61 13.21 7.95 4.23
CA LEU A 61 13.06 6.53 3.90
C LEU A 61 13.50 5.61 5.05
N GLU A 62 14.60 5.93 5.72
CA GLU A 62 15.07 5.18 6.89
C GLU A 62 14.07 5.26 8.03
N ARG A 63 13.52 6.45 8.33
CA ARG A 63 12.43 6.62 9.29
C ARG A 63 11.20 5.81 8.92
N MET A 64 10.78 5.84 7.66
CA MET A 64 9.62 5.06 7.20
C MET A 64 9.86 3.55 7.32
N ARG A 65 11.09 3.09 7.04
CA ARG A 65 11.49 1.69 7.20
C ARG A 65 11.44 1.28 8.67
N ASP A 66 12.01 2.07 9.57
CA ASP A 66 12.01 1.79 11.00
C ASP A 66 10.59 1.77 11.59
N ASP A 67 9.74 2.71 11.16
CA ASP A 67 8.32 2.74 11.55
C ASP A 67 7.56 1.52 11.02
N LYS A 68 7.83 1.10 9.79
CA LYS A 68 7.22 -0.10 9.20
C LYS A 68 7.67 -1.36 9.93
N ASP A 69 8.96 -1.50 10.22
CA ASP A 69 9.51 -2.62 10.97
C ASP A 69 8.99 -2.66 12.40
N ARG A 70 8.84 -1.51 13.06
CA ARG A 70 8.26 -1.40 14.41
C ARG A 70 6.79 -1.79 14.40
N ARG A 71 6.00 -1.32 13.42
CA ARG A 71 4.58 -1.71 13.25
C ARG A 71 4.46 -3.21 12.97
N TRP A 72 5.33 -3.76 12.13
CA TRP A 72 5.37 -5.18 11.84
C TRP A 72 5.72 -6.01 13.08
N LYS A 73 6.78 -5.65 13.83
CA LYS A 73 7.13 -6.32 15.09
C LYS A 73 6.01 -6.24 16.12
N LYS A 74 5.31 -5.10 16.24
CA LYS A 74 4.12 -4.95 17.10
C LYS A 74 2.99 -5.88 16.66
N GLY A 75 2.64 -5.89 15.38
CA GLY A 75 1.61 -6.75 14.81
C GLY A 75 1.95 -8.24 14.95
N PHE A 76 3.20 -8.61 14.72
CA PHE A 76 3.69 -9.97 14.86
C PHE A 76 3.72 -10.43 16.32
N ASN A 77 4.21 -9.60 17.25
CA ASN A 77 4.18 -9.93 18.68
C ASN A 77 2.74 -10.00 19.22
N PHE A 78 1.86 -9.14 18.73
CA PHE A 78 0.43 -9.21 18.99
C PHE A 78 -0.15 -10.55 18.50
N PHE A 79 0.11 -10.93 17.25
CA PHE A 79 -0.33 -12.21 16.71
C PHE A 79 0.33 -13.40 17.42
N LYS A 80 1.59 -13.33 17.84
CA LYS A 80 2.23 -14.43 18.59
C LYS A 80 1.63 -14.62 19.98
N ARG A 81 1.24 -13.53 20.66
CA ARG A 81 0.58 -13.58 21.97
C ARG A 81 -0.89 -13.97 21.87
N GLN A 82 -1.61 -13.38 20.93
CA GLN A 82 -3.08 -13.47 20.80
C GLN A 82 -3.52 -14.55 19.81
N GLY A 83 -2.65 -14.90 18.87
CA GLY A 83 -2.90 -15.84 17.78
C GLY A 83 -3.16 -17.25 18.29
N LYS A 84 -2.59 -17.71 19.41
CA LYS A 84 -2.93 -19.03 19.97
C LYS A 84 -4.42 -19.12 20.34
N ALA A 85 -4.93 -18.10 21.03
CA ALA A 85 -6.35 -18.04 21.42
C ALA A 85 -7.25 -17.87 20.19
N PHE A 86 -6.84 -17.03 19.23
CA PHE A 86 -7.55 -16.87 17.96
C PHE A 86 -7.60 -18.18 17.16
N THR A 87 -6.46 -18.85 16.97
CA THR A 87 -6.36 -20.14 16.27
C THR A 87 -7.20 -21.20 16.97
N LEU A 88 -7.18 -21.27 18.30
CA LEU A 88 -8.03 -22.21 19.03
C LEU A 88 -9.51 -21.91 18.82
N LEU A 89 -9.92 -20.64 18.97
CA LEU A 89 -11.30 -20.22 18.71
C LEU A 89 -11.72 -20.54 17.27
N TYR A 90 -10.85 -20.28 16.31
CA TYR A 90 -11.07 -20.53 14.90
C TYR A 90 -11.17 -22.03 14.59
N ILE A 91 -10.29 -22.88 15.16
CA ILE A 91 -10.38 -24.34 15.04
C ILE A 91 -11.71 -24.84 15.60
N VAL A 92 -12.12 -24.37 16.78
CA VAL A 92 -13.42 -24.75 17.36
C VAL A 92 -14.57 -24.29 16.46
N ALA A 93 -14.52 -23.05 15.95
CA ALA A 93 -15.50 -22.50 15.02
C ALA A 93 -15.49 -23.19 13.63
N TYR A 94 -14.44 -23.94 13.29
CA TYR A 94 -14.37 -24.74 12.09
C TYR A 94 -14.87 -26.17 12.33
N VAL A 95 -14.37 -26.83 13.37
CA VAL A 95 -14.67 -28.24 13.69
C VAL A 95 -16.10 -28.40 14.22
N ALA A 96 -16.60 -27.48 15.05
CA ALA A 96 -17.93 -27.62 15.63
C ALA A 96 -19.04 -27.55 14.56
N PRO A 97 -19.06 -26.57 13.62
CA PRO A 97 -20.04 -26.59 12.54
C PRO A 97 -19.88 -27.78 11.62
N LEU A 98 -18.65 -28.22 11.31
CA LEU A 98 -18.43 -29.44 10.52
C LEU A 98 -19.05 -30.68 11.18
N ALA A 99 -18.85 -30.84 12.49
CA ALA A 99 -19.42 -31.95 13.26
C ALA A 99 -20.96 -31.87 13.31
N ILE A 100 -21.52 -30.67 13.51
CA ILE A 100 -22.97 -30.43 13.52
C ILE A 100 -23.58 -30.75 12.15
N LEU A 101 -22.95 -30.27 11.07
CA LEU A 101 -23.39 -30.54 9.69
C LEU A 101 -23.33 -32.04 9.39
N TYR A 102 -22.21 -32.70 9.71
CA TYR A 102 -22.05 -34.13 9.50
C TYR A 102 -23.11 -34.93 10.26
N VAL A 103 -23.32 -34.65 11.55
CA VAL A 103 -24.35 -35.32 12.35
C VAL A 103 -25.75 -35.01 11.82
N GLY A 104 -26.03 -33.77 11.39
CA GLY A 104 -27.30 -33.37 10.80
C GLY A 104 -27.62 -34.12 9.51
N PHE A 105 -26.64 -34.29 8.62
CA PHE A 105 -26.81 -35.08 7.39
C PHE A 105 -26.88 -36.58 7.67
N ALA A 106 -26.04 -37.11 8.57
CA ALA A 106 -26.02 -38.52 8.91
C ALA A 106 -27.29 -38.98 9.64
N SER A 107 -27.92 -38.10 10.42
CA SER A 107 -29.20 -38.37 11.10
C SER A 107 -30.42 -38.14 10.23
N GLY A 108 -30.26 -37.51 9.06
CA GLY A 108 -31.38 -37.09 8.20
C GLY A 108 -32.18 -35.88 8.73
N LEU A 109 -31.73 -35.24 9.81
CA LEU A 109 -32.37 -34.02 10.35
C LEU A 109 -32.19 -32.82 9.42
N LEU A 110 -31.08 -32.77 8.69
CA LEU A 110 -30.84 -31.77 7.65
C LEU A 110 -31.00 -32.44 6.29
N PRO A 111 -32.09 -32.19 5.56
CA PRO A 111 -32.17 -32.59 4.16
C PRO A 111 -31.12 -31.79 3.38
N LYS A 112 -30.33 -32.49 2.54
CA LYS A 112 -29.27 -31.85 1.75
C LYS A 112 -29.85 -30.73 0.87
N ASP A 113 -31.03 -30.96 0.29
CA ASP A 113 -31.76 -30.02 -0.57
C ASP A 113 -31.99 -28.65 0.09
N ALA A 114 -32.37 -28.61 1.37
CA ALA A 114 -32.59 -27.34 2.07
C ALA A 114 -31.29 -26.55 2.29
N VAL A 115 -30.18 -27.25 2.53
CA VAL A 115 -28.86 -26.61 2.65
C VAL A 115 -28.40 -26.09 1.29
N PHE A 116 -28.76 -26.77 0.21
CA PHE A 116 -28.47 -26.30 -1.15
C PHE A 116 -29.21 -25.03 -1.53
N GLU A 117 -30.50 -24.92 -1.21
CA GLU A 117 -31.25 -23.68 -1.41
C GLU A 117 -30.60 -22.52 -0.66
N PHE A 118 -30.13 -22.77 0.56
CA PHE A 118 -29.38 -21.78 1.34
C PHE A 118 -28.05 -21.40 0.67
N LEU A 119 -27.24 -22.37 0.21
CA LEU A 119 -25.98 -22.07 -0.48
C LEU A 119 -26.19 -21.34 -1.81
N PHE A 120 -27.20 -21.73 -2.57
CA PHE A 120 -27.57 -21.06 -3.82
C PHE A 120 -27.94 -19.60 -3.57
N PHE A 121 -28.65 -19.28 -2.49
CA PHE A 121 -28.96 -17.88 -2.14
C PHE A 121 -27.71 -16.99 -2.03
N PHE A 122 -26.59 -17.51 -1.54
CA PHE A 122 -25.32 -16.77 -1.48
C PHE A 122 -24.54 -16.79 -2.80
N LEU A 123 -24.64 -17.88 -3.56
CA LEU A 123 -23.87 -18.09 -4.79
C LEU A 123 -24.60 -17.68 -6.08
N GLN A 124 -25.88 -17.31 -6.01
CA GLN A 124 -26.73 -16.98 -7.16
C GLN A 124 -26.13 -15.89 -8.07
N THR A 125 -25.33 -14.99 -7.51
CA THR A 125 -24.67 -13.92 -8.27
C THR A 125 -23.58 -14.47 -9.22
N PHE A 126 -23.05 -15.66 -8.93
CA PHE A 126 -21.89 -16.24 -9.63
C PHE A 126 -22.23 -17.50 -10.44
N MET A 127 -23.42 -18.07 -10.28
CA MET A 127 -23.79 -19.35 -10.89
C MET A 127 -25.22 -19.36 -11.41
N ASP A 128 -25.39 -19.90 -12.62
CA ASP A 128 -26.70 -20.21 -13.18
C ASP A 128 -27.40 -21.32 -12.37
N ARG A 129 -28.70 -21.13 -12.16
CA ARG A 129 -29.54 -22.01 -11.33
C ARG A 129 -29.49 -23.47 -11.80
N GLU A 130 -29.64 -23.71 -13.10
CA GLU A 130 -29.71 -25.07 -13.67
C GLU A 130 -28.38 -25.82 -13.52
N MET A 131 -27.27 -25.17 -13.83
CA MET A 131 -25.91 -25.70 -13.65
C MET A 131 -25.59 -26.00 -12.17
N PHE A 132 -26.13 -25.19 -11.25
CA PHE A 132 -26.01 -25.47 -9.83
C PHE A 132 -26.76 -26.76 -9.47
N PHE A 133 -28.04 -26.88 -9.82
CA PHE A 133 -28.85 -28.07 -9.51
C PHE A 133 -28.32 -29.37 -10.14
N GLU A 134 -27.78 -29.35 -11.35
CA GLU A 134 -27.17 -30.54 -11.95
C GLU A 134 -25.93 -31.01 -11.17
N ARG A 135 -25.09 -30.06 -10.72
CA ARG A 135 -23.97 -30.38 -9.80
C ARG A 135 -24.47 -30.88 -8.44
N VAL A 136 -25.62 -30.40 -7.98
CA VAL A 136 -26.26 -30.84 -6.73
C VAL A 136 -26.69 -32.31 -6.82
N GLU A 137 -27.31 -32.73 -7.90
CA GLU A 137 -27.68 -34.16 -8.10
C GLU A 137 -26.43 -35.05 -8.09
N ALA A 138 -25.33 -34.58 -8.70
CA ALA A 138 -24.04 -35.24 -8.59
C ALA A 138 -23.51 -35.27 -7.15
N TRP A 139 -23.81 -34.26 -6.32
CA TRP A 139 -23.34 -34.21 -4.93
C TRP A 139 -24.17 -35.02 -3.94
N ASP A 140 -25.44 -35.30 -4.23
CA ASP A 140 -26.21 -36.21 -3.37
C ASP A 140 -25.56 -37.60 -3.30
N THR A 141 -24.85 -38.00 -4.36
CA THR A 141 -24.04 -39.23 -4.40
C THR A 141 -22.79 -39.22 -3.51
N TYR A 142 -22.31 -38.05 -3.06
CA TYR A 142 -21.15 -37.97 -2.17
C TYR A 142 -21.50 -38.40 -0.74
N SER A 143 -20.51 -38.95 -0.05
CA SER A 143 -20.61 -39.29 1.37
C SER A 143 -21.05 -38.07 2.19
N ASN A 144 -21.89 -38.29 3.21
CA ASN A 144 -22.38 -37.22 4.10
C ASN A 144 -21.25 -36.33 4.66
N PHE A 145 -20.06 -36.90 4.85
CA PHE A 145 -18.88 -36.17 5.26
C PHE A 145 -18.36 -35.21 4.18
N GLY A 146 -18.22 -35.68 2.93
CA GLY A 146 -17.79 -34.84 1.82
C GLY A 146 -18.75 -33.66 1.61
N PHE A 147 -20.05 -33.91 1.73
CA PHE A 147 -21.03 -32.85 1.65
C PHE A 147 -20.93 -31.85 2.81
N ALA A 148 -20.84 -32.33 4.05
CA ALA A 148 -20.62 -31.48 5.21
C ALA A 148 -19.37 -30.60 5.07
N PHE A 149 -18.29 -31.15 4.53
CA PHE A 149 -17.05 -30.43 4.28
C PHE A 149 -17.26 -29.26 3.30
N VAL A 150 -17.88 -29.48 2.15
CA VAL A 150 -18.12 -28.43 1.14
C VAL A 150 -18.99 -27.30 1.69
N VAL A 151 -20.06 -27.63 2.41
CA VAL A 151 -20.93 -26.63 3.07
C VAL A 151 -20.11 -25.86 4.11
N ASN A 152 -19.32 -26.57 4.92
CA ASN A 152 -18.48 -25.97 5.95
C ASN A 152 -17.40 -25.05 5.39
N GLU A 153 -16.84 -25.35 4.23
CA GLU A 153 -15.92 -24.47 3.49
C GLU A 153 -16.63 -23.24 2.94
N THR A 154 -17.85 -23.38 2.42
CA THR A 154 -18.61 -22.22 1.92
C THR A 154 -18.99 -21.26 3.04
N LEU A 155 -19.23 -21.78 4.24
CA LEU A 155 -19.45 -20.96 5.44
C LEU A 155 -18.19 -20.19 5.89
N GLU A 156 -17.01 -20.45 5.32
CA GLU A 156 -15.77 -19.75 5.68
C GLU A 156 -15.90 -18.23 5.51
N PHE A 157 -16.59 -17.80 4.45
CA PHE A 157 -16.86 -16.38 4.19
C PHE A 157 -17.62 -15.68 5.32
N LEU A 158 -18.48 -16.41 6.02
CA LEU A 158 -19.21 -15.92 7.20
C LEU A 158 -18.43 -16.19 8.50
N ARG A 159 -17.71 -17.31 8.57
CA ARG A 159 -16.95 -17.76 9.74
C ARG A 159 -15.85 -16.77 10.08
N PHE A 160 -15.00 -16.39 9.14
CA PHE A 160 -13.85 -15.54 9.43
C PHE A 160 -14.26 -14.18 10.04
N PRO A 161 -15.21 -13.41 9.46
CA PRO A 161 -15.71 -12.19 10.08
C PRO A 161 -16.32 -12.40 11.46
N LEU A 162 -17.08 -13.49 11.63
CA LEU A 162 -17.75 -13.81 12.90
C LEU A 162 -16.72 -14.15 13.99
N VAL A 163 -15.70 -14.98 13.68
CA VAL A 163 -14.62 -15.31 14.60
C VAL A 163 -13.81 -14.06 14.95
N MET A 164 -13.53 -13.20 13.98
CA MET A 164 -12.88 -11.90 14.23
C MET A 164 -13.68 -11.02 15.20
N PHE A 165 -15.00 -10.95 15.01
CA PHE A 165 -15.91 -10.20 15.89
C PHE A 165 -15.91 -10.75 17.32
N PHE A 166 -16.11 -12.06 17.49
CA PHE A 166 -16.11 -12.69 18.81
C PHE A 166 -14.74 -12.62 19.48
N PHE A 167 -13.65 -12.78 18.72
CA PHE A 167 -12.31 -12.64 19.26
C PHE A 167 -12.08 -11.24 19.82
N TYR A 168 -12.53 -10.20 19.11
CA TYR A 168 -12.41 -8.82 19.57
C TYR A 168 -13.23 -8.57 20.84
N GLN A 169 -14.46 -9.10 20.91
CA GLN A 169 -15.33 -8.95 22.08
C GLN A 169 -14.84 -9.76 23.29
N ALA A 170 -14.30 -10.96 23.07
CA ALA A 170 -13.77 -11.84 24.10
C ALA A 170 -12.35 -11.47 24.56
N ARG A 171 -11.65 -10.61 23.79
CA ARG A 171 -10.31 -10.11 24.10
C ARG A 171 -10.09 -9.69 25.56
N PRO A 172 -10.95 -8.86 26.20
CA PRO A 172 -10.80 -8.51 27.61
C PRO A 172 -10.85 -9.73 28.54
N PHE A 173 -11.69 -10.73 28.24
CA PHE A 173 -11.83 -11.94 29.04
C PHE A 173 -10.64 -12.91 28.86
N LEU A 174 -10.16 -13.07 27.62
CA LEU A 174 -9.10 -14.02 27.28
C LEU A 174 -7.70 -13.54 27.68
N THR A 175 -7.49 -12.23 27.80
CA THR A 175 -6.15 -11.65 28.04
C THR A 175 -5.94 -11.11 29.45
N GLY A 176 -6.99 -11.07 30.28
CA GLY A 176 -6.93 -10.45 31.61
C GLY A 176 -6.61 -8.94 31.58
N VAL A 177 -6.57 -8.33 30.39
CA VAL A 177 -6.37 -6.90 30.23
C VAL A 177 -7.68 -6.23 30.61
N ASN A 178 -7.72 -5.76 31.87
CA ASN A 178 -8.77 -4.91 32.41
C ASN A 178 -9.28 -3.95 31.33
N GLN A 179 -10.60 -3.84 31.12
CA GLN A 179 -11.22 -2.85 30.21
C GLN A 179 -10.71 -1.41 30.46
N ARG A 180 -10.14 -1.15 31.65
CA ARG A 180 -9.53 0.12 32.04
C ARG A 180 -8.12 0.37 31.50
N VAL A 181 -7.45 -0.63 30.90
CA VAL A 181 -6.20 -0.37 30.18
C VAL A 181 -6.60 0.34 28.88
N LYS A 182 -6.46 1.66 28.93
CA LYS A 182 -6.73 2.63 27.86
C LYS A 182 -6.36 2.05 26.49
N ALA A 183 -7.15 2.41 25.47
CA ALA A 183 -6.94 2.10 24.06
C ALA A 183 -5.63 2.67 23.47
N SER A 184 -4.48 2.36 24.08
CA SER A 184 -3.16 2.86 23.72
C SER A 184 -2.59 2.16 22.48
N ILE A 185 -3.08 0.97 22.13
CA ILE A 185 -2.54 0.21 21.00
C ILE A 185 -2.98 0.82 19.65
N PHE A 186 -4.11 1.52 19.61
CA PHE A 186 -4.57 2.28 18.43
C PHE A 186 -4.31 3.78 18.52
N ARG A 187 -3.45 4.24 19.45
CA ARG A 187 -2.80 5.53 19.24
C ARG A 187 -1.79 5.34 18.12
N PHE A 188 -2.23 5.63 16.89
CA PHE A 188 -1.36 5.70 15.70
C PHE A 188 -0.09 6.54 15.94
N ASN A 189 -0.10 7.46 16.92
CA ASN A 189 0.99 8.37 17.25
C ASN A 189 1.58 8.23 18.67
N ALA A 190 1.36 7.14 19.41
CA ALA A 190 2.01 6.99 20.71
C ALA A 190 3.46 6.49 20.56
N ALA A 191 4.41 7.42 20.62
CA ALA A 191 5.75 7.13 21.09
C ALA A 191 5.65 6.75 22.57
N GLU A 192 5.81 5.46 22.87
CA GLU A 192 6.01 5.04 24.26
C GLU A 192 7.44 5.40 24.65
N SER A 193 7.52 6.29 25.65
CA SER A 193 8.69 6.59 26.48
C SER A 193 9.22 5.35 27.16
#